data_AF-A0A9W8XLL0-F1
#
_entry.id   AF-A0A9W8XLL0-F1
#
_cell.length_a   1.000
_cell.length_b   1.000
_cell.length_c   1.000
_cell.angle_alpha   90.00
_cell.angle_beta   90.00
_cell.angle_gamma   90.00
#
_symmetry.space_group_name_H-M   'P 1'
#
loop_
_entity.id
_entity.type
_entity.pdbx_description
1 polymer ?
#
loop_
_entity_poly.entity_id
_entity_poly.type
_entity_poly.pdbx_seq_one_letter_code
_entity_poly.pdbx_strand_id
1 'polypeptide(L)'
;MEDVKVVTKIAADGLSAEQKQRLHEVADELASIYKTLVDMRYIHPNALNLGPHELDDKSLAGYEKCGLDPAIIYLYSIMPYIDEIETDARDFFQGGAFFNQTSIRDVQRGRDPRYLSPQGGSDDEEGQYMYPWYTPLSNCGNHSPIIIYDAREHRIWIVDQIEGNTTDPAYCKGWYGESDGAKDEESNWGDSGSSDWSGASSGEDLMDFSDGASEGSSEFWDDEDDLGETRECDAMVEDQSEVIEYDEGFEHVEELQEWERQEAAAVKNRNSLEPVRSRPAGDVLRDINSLYRALKELPGQGEYNSGWMEPAVLKPLYLKNGWPDNFNGDQFEVDVARAYATERARYDAEGPLREVKCYEGWSEHSDRDVEEHKKEISEAQTPDDEWMARFKLWKAQERSERNERDLRNAKKKAEDMCPDGICQKDEDLPLWQLEKLRVETQWKQESVKRTDHVNLADQFKDNPDQIRSMEASHRRAQRQLDVYDQAFAASKAEAERLCPGRTFQEATGIKSLGRRDTLASIASQREVIEYYERYIQCVRDFAETVPQDAPVAVAAVENEIKEIEKPLKSSREGLKRTETWLAEHGNTD
;
A
#
# COMPACT_ATOMS: atom_id res chain seq x y z
N MET A 1 -27.22 6.64 -32.28
CA MET A 1 -26.63 8.00 -32.42
C MET A 1 -27.66 9.12 -32.32
N GLU A 2 -28.83 9.05 -32.99
CA GLU A 2 -29.93 10.02 -32.78
C GLU A 2 -30.58 9.88 -31.39
N ASP A 3 -30.74 8.66 -30.87
CA ASP A 3 -31.36 8.43 -29.55
C ASP A 3 -30.46 8.82 -28.35
N VAL A 4 -29.13 8.78 -28.49
CA VAL A 4 -28.15 9.13 -27.42
C VAL A 4 -28.22 10.61 -27.07
N LYS A 5 -28.23 11.48 -28.09
CA LYS A 5 -28.40 12.93 -27.92
C LYS A 5 -29.78 13.29 -27.38
N VAL A 6 -30.74 12.39 -27.47
CA VAL A 6 -32.11 12.60 -26.99
C VAL A 6 -32.19 12.33 -25.48
N VAL A 7 -31.52 11.31 -24.93
CA VAL A 7 -31.59 11.00 -23.48
C VAL A 7 -30.87 12.04 -22.61
N THR A 8 -29.63 12.42 -22.93
CA THR A 8 -28.90 13.48 -22.20
C THR A 8 -29.58 14.84 -22.33
N LYS A 9 -30.17 15.12 -23.50
CA LYS A 9 -30.95 16.33 -23.74
C LYS A 9 -32.29 16.31 -22.98
N ILE A 10 -32.99 15.18 -22.91
CA ILE A 10 -34.22 15.03 -22.12
C ILE A 10 -33.94 15.16 -20.63
N ALA A 11 -32.85 14.55 -20.12
CA ALA A 11 -32.43 14.70 -18.73
C ALA A 11 -32.11 16.17 -18.41
N ALA A 12 -31.39 16.87 -19.30
CA ALA A 12 -31.12 18.29 -19.16
C ALA A 12 -32.39 19.16 -19.29
N ASP A 13 -33.34 18.83 -20.16
CA ASP A 13 -34.55 19.63 -20.41
C ASP A 13 -35.55 19.55 -19.24
N GLY A 14 -35.48 18.52 -18.40
CA GLY A 14 -36.28 18.36 -17.18
C GLY A 14 -35.75 19.07 -15.93
N LEU A 15 -34.50 19.55 -15.94
CA LEU A 15 -33.88 20.21 -14.79
C LEU A 15 -34.08 21.72 -14.81
N SER A 16 -34.43 22.28 -13.65
CA SER A 16 -34.49 23.75 -13.45
C SER A 16 -33.12 24.41 -13.64
N ALA A 17 -33.11 25.72 -13.88
CA ALA A 17 -31.87 26.47 -14.03
C ALA A 17 -31.04 26.44 -12.74
N GLU A 18 -31.71 26.52 -11.58
CA GLU A 18 -31.11 26.46 -10.26
C GLU A 18 -30.47 25.09 -9.99
N GLN A 19 -31.14 24.00 -10.36
CA GLN A 19 -30.57 22.65 -10.24
C GLN A 19 -29.32 22.50 -11.13
N LYS A 20 -29.38 22.97 -12.38
CA LYS A 20 -28.20 22.94 -13.26
C LYS A 20 -27.05 23.73 -12.65
N GLN A 21 -27.29 24.92 -12.14
CA GLN A 21 -26.26 25.75 -11.52
C GLN A 21 -25.58 25.03 -10.35
N ARG A 22 -26.36 24.37 -9.48
CA ARG A 22 -25.82 23.56 -8.37
C ARG A 22 -24.94 22.39 -8.85
N LEU A 23 -25.36 21.71 -9.91
CA LEU A 23 -24.58 20.59 -10.47
C LEU A 23 -23.29 21.07 -11.16
N HIS A 24 -23.34 22.24 -11.82
CA HIS A 24 -22.14 22.90 -12.35
C HIS A 24 -21.19 23.33 -11.24
N GLU A 25 -21.68 23.86 -10.12
CA GLU A 25 -20.84 24.18 -8.96
C GLU A 25 -20.07 22.95 -8.46
N VAL A 26 -20.74 21.81 -8.29
CA VAL A 26 -20.05 20.56 -7.89
C VAL A 26 -18.98 20.14 -8.90
N ALA A 27 -19.31 20.15 -10.19
CA ALA A 27 -18.37 19.75 -11.24
C ALA A 27 -17.16 20.69 -11.33
N ASP A 28 -17.38 22.00 -11.22
CA ASP A 28 -16.35 23.03 -11.28
C ASP A 28 -15.42 22.97 -10.06
N GLU A 29 -15.96 22.78 -8.85
CA GLU A 29 -15.17 22.67 -7.62
C GLU A 29 -14.37 21.36 -7.60
N LEU A 30 -14.95 20.23 -8.03
CA LEU A 30 -14.20 18.98 -8.20
C LEU A 30 -13.08 19.13 -9.25
N ALA A 31 -13.34 19.85 -10.33
CA ALA A 31 -12.32 20.14 -11.35
C ALA A 31 -11.20 21.03 -10.79
N SER A 32 -11.54 21.94 -9.88
CA SER A 32 -10.55 22.75 -9.17
C SER A 32 -9.64 21.89 -8.28
N ILE A 33 -10.20 20.93 -7.54
CA ILE A 33 -9.40 19.99 -6.73
C ILE A 33 -8.46 19.18 -7.64
N TYR A 34 -8.98 18.59 -8.72
CA TYR A 34 -8.15 17.77 -9.61
C TYR A 34 -7.06 18.59 -10.31
N LYS A 35 -7.33 19.86 -10.67
CA LYS A 35 -6.29 20.77 -11.18
C LYS A 35 -5.22 21.05 -10.14
N THR A 36 -5.59 21.27 -8.88
CA THR A 36 -4.61 21.39 -7.79
C THR A 36 -3.73 20.15 -7.68
N LEU A 37 -4.31 18.94 -7.79
CA LEU A 37 -3.54 17.69 -7.76
C LEU A 37 -2.63 17.52 -8.99
N VAL A 38 -3.02 18.02 -10.16
CA VAL A 38 -2.15 18.12 -11.35
C VAL A 38 -1.01 19.11 -11.10
N ASP A 39 -1.31 20.28 -10.54
CA ASP A 39 -0.32 21.30 -10.21
C ASP A 39 0.70 20.78 -9.17
N MET A 40 0.24 19.97 -8.20
CA MET A 40 1.09 19.26 -7.23
C MET A 40 1.95 18.16 -7.84
N ARG A 41 1.81 17.86 -9.15
CA ARG A 41 2.46 16.73 -9.85
C ARG A 41 2.05 15.34 -9.35
N TYR A 42 0.95 15.26 -8.62
CA TYR A 42 0.39 13.96 -8.23
C TYR A 42 -0.32 13.28 -9.40
N ILE A 43 -1.16 14.03 -10.11
CA ILE A 43 -1.88 13.55 -11.29
C ILE A 43 -1.18 14.03 -12.55
N HIS A 44 -1.03 13.15 -13.53
CA HIS A 44 -0.50 13.56 -14.83
C HIS A 44 -1.54 14.43 -15.58
N PRO A 45 -1.17 15.56 -16.21
CA PRO A 45 -2.12 16.45 -16.89
C PRO A 45 -3.02 15.74 -17.92
N ASN A 46 -2.49 14.76 -18.65
CA ASN A 46 -3.26 13.99 -19.64
C ASN A 46 -4.29 13.03 -19.04
N ALA A 47 -4.18 12.71 -17.74
CA ALA A 47 -5.16 11.87 -17.06
C ALA A 47 -6.43 12.65 -16.68
N LEU A 48 -6.35 13.97 -16.53
CA LEU A 48 -7.49 14.80 -16.18
C LEU A 48 -8.40 15.04 -17.39
N ASN A 49 -9.58 14.45 -17.37
CA ASN A 49 -10.61 14.66 -18.39
C ASN A 49 -11.70 15.59 -17.86
N LEU A 50 -11.81 16.77 -18.47
CA LEU A 50 -12.83 17.76 -18.14
C LEU A 50 -14.09 17.54 -18.97
N GLY A 51 -15.26 17.75 -18.38
CA GLY A 51 -16.53 17.70 -19.11
C GLY A 51 -16.69 18.87 -20.10
N PRO A 52 -17.74 18.82 -20.94
CA PRO A 52 -18.76 17.78 -21.00
C PRO A 52 -18.31 16.53 -21.76
N HIS A 53 -18.84 15.37 -21.35
CA HIS A 53 -18.54 14.05 -21.89
C HIS A 53 -19.70 13.51 -22.73
N GLU A 54 -19.36 12.73 -23.76
CA GLU A 54 -20.35 11.94 -24.49
C GLU A 54 -20.56 10.59 -23.78
N LEU A 55 -21.74 10.41 -23.18
CA LEU A 55 -22.12 9.16 -22.53
C LEU A 55 -22.56 8.13 -23.58
N ASP A 56 -21.91 6.97 -23.62
CA ASP A 56 -22.25 5.92 -24.58
C ASP A 56 -23.53 5.16 -24.21
N ASP A 57 -24.09 4.42 -25.18
CA ASP A 57 -25.33 3.65 -25.00
C ASP A 57 -25.22 2.62 -23.85
N LYS A 58 -24.02 2.07 -23.64
CA LYS A 58 -23.76 1.06 -22.60
C LYS A 58 -23.81 1.67 -21.20
N SER A 59 -23.22 2.85 -21.02
CA SER A 59 -23.21 3.62 -19.78
C SER A 59 -24.62 4.06 -19.44
N LEU A 60 -25.36 4.62 -20.40
CA LEU A 60 -26.75 5.02 -20.20
C LEU A 60 -27.65 3.85 -19.80
N ALA A 61 -27.55 2.71 -20.48
CA ALA A 61 -28.28 1.50 -20.11
C ALA A 61 -27.88 0.97 -18.71
N GLY A 62 -26.61 1.14 -18.34
CA GLY A 62 -26.11 0.83 -17.01
C GLY A 62 -26.67 1.75 -15.93
N TYR A 63 -26.76 3.06 -16.20
CA TYR A 63 -27.32 4.06 -15.29
C TYR A 63 -28.81 3.85 -15.07
N GLU A 64 -29.55 3.49 -16.13
CA GLU A 64 -30.97 3.13 -16.03
C GLU A 64 -31.17 1.91 -15.13
N LYS A 65 -30.32 0.88 -15.25
CA LYS A 65 -30.34 -0.30 -14.36
C LYS A 65 -30.02 0.03 -12.91
N CYS A 66 -29.16 1.01 -12.68
CA CYS A 66 -28.86 1.52 -11.34
C CYS A 66 -29.95 2.46 -10.80
N GLY A 67 -30.97 2.78 -11.62
CA GLY A 67 -32.08 3.65 -11.24
C GLY A 67 -31.65 5.08 -10.96
N LEU A 68 -30.63 5.61 -11.65
CA LEU A 68 -30.10 6.94 -11.37
C LEU A 68 -31.09 8.05 -11.75
N ASP A 69 -31.18 9.08 -10.91
CA ASP A 69 -31.98 10.28 -11.16
C ASP A 69 -31.41 11.08 -12.35
N PRO A 70 -32.26 11.73 -13.19
CA PRO A 70 -31.81 12.57 -14.29
C PRO A 70 -30.79 13.66 -13.89
N ALA A 71 -30.85 14.18 -12.66
CA ALA A 71 -29.87 15.12 -12.14
C ALA A 71 -28.46 14.49 -12.04
N ILE A 72 -28.36 13.23 -11.59
CA ILE A 72 -27.10 12.50 -11.49
C ILE A 72 -26.55 12.16 -12.87
N ILE A 73 -27.42 11.71 -13.80
CA ILE A 73 -27.01 11.45 -15.19
C ILE A 73 -26.48 12.74 -15.85
N TYR A 74 -27.13 13.88 -15.58
CA TYR A 74 -26.64 15.18 -16.05
C TYR A 74 -25.30 15.54 -15.42
N LEU A 75 -25.13 15.37 -14.11
CA LEU A 75 -23.87 15.61 -13.42
C LEU A 75 -22.74 14.77 -14.02
N TYR A 76 -22.95 13.47 -14.25
CA TYR A 76 -21.95 12.58 -14.87
C TYR A 76 -21.50 13.05 -16.25
N SER A 77 -22.38 13.73 -17.00
CA SER A 77 -22.03 14.31 -18.29
C SER A 77 -21.12 15.54 -18.21
N ILE A 78 -20.97 16.19 -17.05
CA ILE A 78 -20.14 17.39 -16.88
C ILE A 78 -19.02 17.23 -15.85
N MET A 79 -19.11 16.25 -14.97
CA MET A 79 -18.17 16.01 -13.89
C MET A 79 -16.79 15.60 -14.44
N PRO A 80 -15.68 16.16 -13.92
CA PRO A 80 -14.35 15.72 -14.32
C PRO A 80 -14.06 14.31 -13.80
N TYR A 81 -13.18 13.57 -14.48
CA TYR A 81 -12.67 12.29 -13.98
C TYR A 81 -11.19 12.12 -14.31
N ILE A 82 -10.55 11.18 -13.62
CA ILE A 82 -9.16 10.79 -13.84
C ILE A 82 -9.13 9.51 -14.65
N ASP A 83 -8.40 9.51 -15.77
CA ASP A 83 -8.16 8.32 -16.56
C ASP A 83 -7.00 7.52 -15.96
N GLU A 84 -7.35 6.41 -15.32
CA GLU A 84 -6.42 5.47 -14.68
C GLU A 84 -5.39 4.89 -15.66
N ILE A 85 -5.65 4.93 -16.97
CA ILE A 85 -4.67 4.50 -17.97
C ILE A 85 -3.50 5.49 -18.04
N GLU A 86 -3.75 6.78 -17.84
CA GLU A 86 -2.76 7.84 -18.03
C GLU A 86 -2.01 8.21 -16.73
N THR A 87 -2.38 7.62 -15.58
CA THR A 87 -1.73 7.91 -14.29
C THR A 87 -1.66 6.69 -13.38
N ASP A 88 -0.66 6.65 -12.48
CA ASP A 88 -0.57 5.65 -11.41
C ASP A 88 -1.22 6.15 -10.11
N ALA A 89 -1.70 7.41 -10.09
CA ALA A 89 -2.41 7.99 -8.95
C ALA A 89 -3.78 7.32 -8.78
N ARG A 90 -3.96 6.60 -7.67
CA ARG A 90 -5.22 5.89 -7.33
C ARG A 90 -5.92 6.49 -6.13
N ASP A 91 -5.15 6.97 -5.16
CA ASP A 91 -5.71 7.60 -3.97
C ASP A 91 -6.15 9.03 -4.27
N PHE A 92 -7.22 9.41 -3.61
CA PHE A 92 -7.80 10.72 -3.52
C PHE A 92 -7.90 11.09 -2.04
N PHE A 93 -8.75 12.05 -1.70
CA PHE A 93 -8.88 12.62 -0.37
C PHE A 93 -9.05 11.55 0.73
N GLN A 94 -8.23 11.64 1.79
CA GLN A 94 -8.21 10.72 2.94
C GLN A 94 -8.02 9.24 2.55
N GLY A 95 -7.34 8.94 1.45
CA GLY A 95 -7.10 7.56 0.98
C GLY A 95 -8.25 6.94 0.20
N GLY A 96 -9.39 7.63 0.05
CA GLY A 96 -10.46 7.21 -0.85
C GLY A 96 -9.96 7.13 -2.30
N ALA A 97 -10.64 6.43 -3.21
CA ALA A 97 -10.20 6.32 -4.60
C ALA A 97 -10.89 7.35 -5.51
N PHE A 98 -10.28 7.68 -6.67
CA PHE A 98 -10.96 8.47 -7.69
C PHE A 98 -12.22 7.75 -8.19
N PHE A 99 -13.28 8.52 -8.45
CA PHE A 99 -14.51 8.00 -9.05
C PHE A 99 -14.52 8.29 -10.55
N ASN A 100 -14.65 7.24 -11.37
CA ASN A 100 -14.81 7.38 -12.81
C ASN A 100 -16.23 7.02 -13.24
N GLN A 101 -17.06 8.04 -13.48
CA GLN A 101 -18.45 7.83 -13.89
C GLN A 101 -18.60 7.17 -15.27
N THR A 102 -17.58 7.21 -16.13
CA THR A 102 -17.62 6.55 -17.45
C THR A 102 -17.45 5.03 -17.34
N SER A 103 -16.90 4.55 -16.21
CA SER A 103 -16.85 3.13 -15.85
C SER A 103 -18.18 2.69 -15.23
N ILE A 104 -18.96 1.87 -15.93
CA ILE A 104 -20.18 1.30 -15.36
C ILE A 104 -19.90 0.42 -14.14
N ARG A 105 -18.71 -0.19 -14.06
CA ARG A 105 -18.28 -0.98 -12.90
C ARG A 105 -18.18 -0.09 -11.66
N ASP A 106 -17.58 1.09 -11.81
CA ASP A 106 -17.43 2.06 -10.71
C ASP A 106 -18.79 2.59 -10.28
N VAL A 107 -19.66 2.93 -11.24
CA VAL A 107 -21.01 3.40 -10.93
C VAL A 107 -21.80 2.34 -10.17
N GLN A 108 -21.69 1.06 -10.55
CA GLN A 108 -22.34 -0.04 -9.85
C GLN A 108 -21.78 -0.27 -8.45
N ARG A 109 -20.45 -0.34 -8.33
CA ARG A 109 -19.73 -0.51 -7.04
C ARG A 109 -20.05 0.65 -6.09
N GLY A 110 -20.08 1.87 -6.60
CA GLY A 110 -20.42 3.08 -5.87
C GLY A 110 -21.88 3.16 -5.39
N ARG A 111 -22.76 2.24 -5.80
CA ARG A 111 -24.11 2.10 -5.20
C ARG A 111 -24.09 1.37 -3.85
N ASP A 112 -23.02 0.65 -3.55
CA ASP A 112 -22.78 -0.02 -2.27
C ASP A 112 -21.33 0.28 -1.81
N PRO A 113 -21.05 1.55 -1.43
CA PRO A 113 -19.69 1.99 -1.20
C PRO A 113 -19.06 1.35 0.05
N ARG A 114 -19.85 0.79 0.97
CA ARG A 114 -19.36 0.07 2.17
C ARG A 114 -19.27 -1.46 1.99
N TYR A 115 -19.62 -1.99 0.82
CA TYR A 115 -19.69 -3.44 0.54
C TYR A 115 -20.62 -4.21 1.49
N LEU A 116 -21.67 -3.54 1.98
CA LEU A 116 -22.59 -4.15 2.94
C LEU A 116 -23.58 -5.09 2.25
N SER A 117 -23.62 -5.10 0.91
CA SER A 117 -24.49 -5.93 0.09
C SER A 117 -25.95 -5.81 0.54
N PRO A 118 -26.53 -4.60 0.48
CA PRO A 118 -27.82 -4.29 1.08
C PRO A 118 -28.93 -5.24 0.59
N GLN A 119 -29.77 -5.69 1.52
CA GLN A 119 -30.88 -6.60 1.26
C GLN A 119 -32.20 -5.86 1.51
N GLY A 120 -32.95 -5.60 0.43
CA GLY A 120 -34.30 -5.02 0.51
C GLY A 120 -34.38 -3.55 0.09
N GLY A 121 -35.45 -2.88 0.49
CA GLY A 121 -35.73 -1.46 0.22
C GLY A 121 -35.22 -0.53 1.33
N SER A 122 -35.36 0.78 1.15
CA SER A 122 -34.85 1.79 2.10
C SER A 122 -35.44 1.72 3.53
N ASP A 123 -36.55 1.01 3.73
CA ASP A 123 -37.21 0.82 5.03
C ASP A 123 -36.79 -0.48 5.74
N ASP A 124 -35.96 -1.30 5.11
CA ASP A 124 -35.42 -2.53 5.69
C ASP A 124 -34.19 -2.24 6.56
N GLU A 125 -33.92 -3.11 7.54
CA GLU A 125 -32.82 -2.91 8.50
C GLU A 125 -31.45 -2.89 7.80
N GLU A 126 -31.28 -3.73 6.79
CA GLU A 126 -30.12 -3.77 5.89
C GLU A 126 -30.49 -3.20 4.50
N GLY A 127 -31.35 -2.19 4.49
CA GLY A 127 -31.94 -1.59 3.31
C GLY A 127 -30.96 -0.86 2.39
N GLN A 128 -31.47 -0.28 1.30
CA GLN A 128 -30.65 0.43 0.32
C GLN A 128 -29.81 1.55 0.97
N TYR A 129 -28.53 1.59 0.61
CA TYR A 129 -27.58 2.61 1.05
C TYR A 129 -27.69 3.91 0.23
N MET A 130 -27.84 3.79 -1.10
CA MET A 130 -27.88 4.95 -2.01
C MET A 130 -29.26 5.18 -2.63
N TYR A 131 -29.85 6.35 -2.37
CA TYR A 131 -31.03 6.81 -3.13
C TYR A 131 -30.68 7.14 -4.58
N PRO A 132 -31.66 7.09 -5.52
CA PRO A 132 -31.45 7.44 -6.94
C PRO A 132 -30.75 8.78 -7.21
N TRP A 133 -30.95 9.76 -6.33
CA TRP A 133 -30.41 11.11 -6.41
C TRP A 133 -29.12 11.33 -5.60
N TYR A 134 -28.56 10.26 -5.02
CA TYR A 134 -27.24 10.26 -4.40
C TYR A 134 -26.21 9.69 -5.36
N THR A 135 -24.98 10.18 -5.31
CA THR A 135 -23.85 9.63 -6.06
C THR A 135 -22.53 9.79 -5.30
N PRO A 136 -21.60 8.83 -5.38
CA PRO A 136 -20.24 9.07 -4.92
C PRO A 136 -19.53 10.13 -5.77
N LEU A 137 -18.72 10.96 -5.12
CA LEU A 137 -17.69 11.79 -5.76
C LEU A 137 -16.29 11.19 -5.58
N SER A 138 -16.13 10.22 -4.66
CA SER A 138 -14.97 9.35 -4.53
C SER A 138 -15.43 7.91 -4.35
N ASN A 139 -14.63 6.96 -4.79
CA ASN A 139 -14.85 5.54 -4.51
C ASN A 139 -14.26 5.18 -3.14
N CYS A 140 -14.78 4.10 -2.56
CA CYS A 140 -14.17 3.52 -1.38
C CYS A 140 -12.77 2.99 -1.74
N GLY A 141 -11.75 3.50 -1.03
CA GLY A 141 -10.43 2.89 -1.07
C GLY A 141 -10.42 1.55 -0.32
N ASN A 142 -9.24 1.04 0.03
CA ASN A 142 -9.19 0.01 1.07
C ASN A 142 -9.34 0.73 2.43
N HIS A 143 -10.42 0.43 3.16
CA HIS A 143 -10.70 0.98 4.49
C HIS A 143 -10.73 2.52 4.61
N SER A 144 -11.02 3.23 3.51
CA SER A 144 -10.90 4.69 3.43
C SER A 144 -12.24 5.41 3.26
N PRO A 145 -12.35 6.71 3.65
CA PRO A 145 -13.58 7.45 3.55
C PRO A 145 -14.11 7.66 2.12
N ILE A 146 -15.42 7.80 2.03
CA ILE A 146 -16.17 7.99 0.78
C ILE A 146 -16.87 9.34 0.81
N ILE A 147 -16.74 10.11 -0.27
CA ILE A 147 -17.44 11.38 -0.46
C ILE A 147 -18.72 11.10 -1.25
N ILE A 148 -19.88 11.44 -0.69
CA ILE A 148 -21.19 11.20 -1.30
C ILE A 148 -21.95 12.52 -1.45
N TYR A 149 -22.49 12.76 -2.64
CA TYR A 149 -23.25 13.95 -2.99
C TYR A 149 -24.75 13.66 -3.11
N ASP A 150 -25.57 14.54 -2.52
CA ASP A 150 -27.02 14.62 -2.70
C ASP A 150 -27.41 15.73 -3.67
N ALA A 151 -27.98 15.35 -4.82
CA ALA A 151 -28.45 16.31 -5.82
C ALA A 151 -29.74 17.07 -5.45
N ARG A 152 -30.51 16.60 -4.47
CA ARG A 152 -31.75 17.27 -4.02
C ARG A 152 -31.45 18.38 -3.03
N GLU A 153 -30.78 18.05 -1.93
CA GLU A 153 -30.46 19.03 -0.88
C GLU A 153 -29.15 19.78 -1.16
N HIS A 154 -28.37 19.36 -2.16
CA HIS A 154 -27.09 19.95 -2.54
C HIS A 154 -26.09 19.93 -1.38
N ARG A 155 -25.90 18.73 -0.83
CA ARG A 155 -25.07 18.44 0.34
C ARG A 155 -24.10 17.31 0.06
N ILE A 156 -23.01 17.29 0.83
CA ILE A 156 -22.03 16.21 0.81
C ILE A 156 -21.90 15.60 2.19
N TRP A 157 -21.77 14.27 2.22
CA TRP A 157 -21.26 13.50 3.35
C TRP A 157 -19.85 13.00 3.04
N ILE A 158 -18.98 12.98 4.05
CA ILE A 158 -17.71 12.25 4.02
C ILE A 158 -17.82 11.18 5.09
N VAL A 159 -17.83 9.92 4.67
CA VAL A 159 -18.26 8.77 5.49
C VAL A 159 -17.16 7.73 5.57
N ASP A 160 -16.84 7.29 6.77
CA ASP A 160 -15.93 6.17 7.00
C ASP A 160 -16.54 4.84 6.50
N GLN A 161 -15.71 3.98 5.91
CA GLN A 161 -16.18 2.70 5.39
C GLN A 161 -16.61 1.75 6.52
N ILE A 162 -15.82 1.66 7.60
CA ILE A 162 -15.94 0.64 8.63
C ILE A 162 -17.06 1.01 9.59
N GLU A 163 -16.94 2.17 10.22
CA GLU A 163 -17.86 2.65 11.25
C GLU A 163 -19.13 3.25 10.65
N GLY A 164 -19.04 3.85 9.45
CA GLY A 164 -20.14 4.60 8.85
C GLY A 164 -20.34 6.00 9.45
N ASN A 165 -19.38 6.45 10.24
CA ASN A 165 -19.36 7.76 10.89
C ASN A 165 -18.85 8.83 9.93
N THR A 166 -19.00 10.11 10.28
CA THR A 166 -18.40 11.17 9.46
C THR A 166 -16.89 11.28 9.71
N THR A 167 -16.11 11.42 8.65
CA THR A 167 -14.67 11.76 8.72
C THR A 167 -14.39 13.18 8.21
N ASP A 168 -15.45 13.98 8.07
CA ASP A 168 -15.33 15.36 7.61
C ASP A 168 -14.45 16.16 8.60
N PRO A 169 -13.34 16.75 8.14
CA PRO A 169 -12.43 17.51 8.99
C PRO A 169 -13.10 18.68 9.73
N ALA A 170 -14.21 19.21 9.21
CA ALA A 170 -14.98 20.26 9.89
C ALA A 170 -15.61 19.77 11.20
N TYR A 171 -15.87 18.47 11.33
CA TYR A 171 -16.42 17.85 12.53
C TYR A 171 -15.38 17.06 13.33
N CYS A 172 -14.37 16.50 12.67
CA CYS A 172 -13.31 15.70 13.26
C CYS A 172 -12.03 16.51 13.50
N LYS A 173 -12.04 17.39 14.52
CA LYS A 173 -10.93 18.32 14.82
C LYS A 173 -9.57 17.66 15.11
N GLY A 174 -9.51 16.34 15.33
CA GLY A 174 -8.27 15.58 15.52
C GLY A 174 -7.60 15.09 14.24
N TRP A 175 -8.29 15.13 13.09
CA TRP A 175 -7.80 14.51 11.86
C TRP A 175 -6.55 15.18 11.28
N TYR A 176 -6.43 16.50 11.45
CA TYR A 176 -5.28 17.29 11.00
C TYR A 176 -4.75 18.21 12.12
N GLY A 177 -4.88 17.77 13.38
CA GLY A 177 -4.58 18.59 14.56
C GLY A 177 -3.25 19.36 14.43
N GLU A 178 -3.26 20.62 14.87
CA GLU A 178 -2.04 21.42 15.04
C GLU A 178 -1.15 20.74 16.10
N SER A 179 -0.21 19.90 15.67
CA SER A 179 0.83 19.33 16.53
C SER A 179 1.88 20.40 16.86
N ASP A 180 1.50 21.37 17.69
CA ASP A 180 2.44 22.20 18.44
C ASP A 180 3.08 21.34 19.53
N GLY A 181 4.10 20.57 19.14
CA GLY A 181 4.94 19.82 20.06
C GLY A 181 5.41 18.52 19.47
N ALA A 182 6.68 18.48 19.06
CA ALA A 182 7.39 17.24 18.80
C ALA A 182 7.21 16.27 19.98
N LYS A 183 6.37 15.25 19.80
CA LYS A 183 6.33 13.97 20.53
C LYS A 183 5.34 13.05 19.82
N ASP A 184 5.90 11.96 19.31
CA ASP A 184 5.26 10.68 19.00
C ASP A 184 3.98 10.77 18.13
N GLU A 185 4.19 10.97 16.82
CA GLU A 185 3.19 10.64 15.81
C GLU A 185 3.17 9.11 15.62
N GLU A 186 2.52 8.39 16.54
CA GLU A 186 1.87 7.13 16.20
C GLU A 186 0.69 7.49 15.27
N SER A 187 0.80 7.05 14.03
CA SER A 187 -0.24 7.19 13.00
C SER A 187 -1.53 6.51 13.48
N ASN A 188 -2.55 7.31 13.76
CA ASN A 188 -3.92 6.88 14.04
C ASN A 188 -4.66 6.46 12.76
N TRP A 189 -4.06 5.56 11.98
CA TRP A 189 -4.72 4.86 10.89
C TRP A 189 -4.84 3.38 11.29
N GLY A 190 -6.01 3.00 11.77
CA GLY A 190 -6.44 1.59 11.82
C GLY A 190 -6.32 0.86 13.17
N ASP A 191 -6.88 1.41 14.26
CA ASP A 191 -7.35 0.58 15.37
C ASP A 191 -8.88 0.46 15.30
N SER A 192 -9.37 -0.53 14.55
CA SER A 192 -10.74 -1.02 14.67
C SER A 192 -10.72 -2.39 15.34
N GLY A 193 -10.46 -2.39 16.64
CA GLY A 193 -10.78 -3.53 17.48
C GLY A 193 -12.30 -3.81 17.51
N SER A 194 -12.70 -5.01 17.10
CA SER A 194 -13.76 -5.81 17.74
C SER A 194 -14.02 -7.09 16.95
N SER A 195 -13.80 -8.26 17.56
CA SER A 195 -14.95 -9.10 17.91
C SER A 195 -14.55 -10.32 18.76
N ASP A 196 -15.27 -10.41 19.85
CA ASP A 196 -15.41 -11.51 20.78
C ASP A 196 -16.08 -12.69 20.05
N TRP A 197 -15.36 -13.78 19.79
CA TRP A 197 -15.93 -15.05 19.34
C TRP A 197 -15.39 -16.22 20.18
N SER A 198 -16.06 -16.45 21.30
CA SER A 198 -16.02 -17.73 22.00
C SER A 198 -16.82 -18.78 21.21
N GLY A 199 -16.19 -19.87 20.75
CA GLY A 199 -16.94 -21.08 20.41
C GLY A 199 -16.34 -22.06 19.39
N ALA A 200 -15.67 -23.10 19.93
CA ALA A 200 -15.70 -24.49 19.48
C ALA A 200 -15.10 -24.89 18.09
N SER A 201 -13.91 -25.50 18.17
CA SER A 201 -13.59 -26.85 17.66
C SER A 201 -13.98 -27.21 16.22
N SER A 202 -12.99 -27.25 15.32
CA SER A 202 -12.42 -28.49 14.74
C SER A 202 -11.76 -28.23 13.38
N GLY A 203 -10.52 -28.70 13.21
CA GLY A 203 -10.03 -29.19 11.91
C GLY A 203 -8.93 -28.38 11.24
N GLU A 204 -7.69 -28.85 11.42
CA GLU A 204 -6.64 -28.96 10.40
C GLU A 204 -6.22 -27.69 9.63
N ASP A 205 -5.28 -26.93 10.21
CA ASP A 205 -4.49 -25.93 9.48
C ASP A 205 -3.09 -26.46 9.13
N LEU A 206 -2.87 -26.55 7.82
CA LEU A 206 -1.62 -26.81 7.12
C LEU A 206 -0.82 -25.50 7.04
N MET A 207 0.28 -25.41 7.78
CA MET A 207 1.23 -24.28 7.64
C MET A 207 2.31 -24.60 6.61
N ASP A 208 2.42 -23.70 5.63
CA ASP A 208 3.42 -23.63 4.58
C ASP A 208 4.80 -23.25 5.17
N PHE A 209 5.78 -24.13 5.01
CA PHE A 209 7.16 -23.93 5.47
C PHE A 209 8.01 -23.37 4.32
N SER A 210 8.03 -22.05 4.18
CA SER A 210 8.90 -21.34 3.23
C SER A 210 9.68 -20.19 3.89
N ASP A 211 10.37 -20.45 5.00
CA ASP A 211 11.38 -19.54 5.57
C ASP A 211 12.79 -20.12 5.46
N GLY A 212 13.33 -20.01 4.25
CA GLY A 212 14.77 -20.00 4.00
C GLY A 212 15.28 -18.57 4.17
N ALA A 213 16.07 -18.33 5.22
CA ALA A 213 16.82 -17.10 5.42
C ALA A 213 17.70 -16.84 4.19
N SER A 214 17.21 -16.01 3.28
CA SER A 214 17.97 -15.40 2.20
C SER A 214 18.45 -14.06 2.70
N GLU A 215 19.77 -13.92 2.88
CA GLU A 215 20.38 -12.60 2.95
C GLU A 215 19.92 -11.81 1.71
N GLY A 216 19.13 -10.76 1.90
CA GLY A 216 18.81 -9.69 0.94
C GLY A 216 18.57 -10.10 -0.52
N SER A 217 17.31 -10.37 -0.88
CA SER A 217 16.86 -10.36 -2.27
C SER A 217 15.44 -9.79 -2.36
N SER A 218 15.34 -8.46 -2.45
CA SER A 218 14.09 -7.74 -2.71
C SER A 218 13.92 -7.34 -4.19
N GLU A 219 14.51 -8.10 -5.13
CA GLU A 219 14.36 -7.85 -6.57
C GLU A 219 13.87 -9.10 -7.34
N PHE A 220 12.67 -9.59 -7.00
CA PHE A 220 11.89 -10.44 -7.90
C PHE A 220 10.42 -10.44 -7.47
N TRP A 221 9.66 -9.44 -7.89
CA TRP A 221 8.20 -9.47 -7.85
C TRP A 221 7.69 -9.37 -9.28
N ASP A 222 7.20 -10.51 -9.79
CA ASP A 222 6.15 -10.53 -10.81
C ASP A 222 4.82 -10.38 -10.05
N ASP A 223 4.00 -9.44 -10.50
CA ASP A 223 2.62 -9.24 -10.07
C ASP A 223 1.75 -10.47 -10.43
N GLU A 224 1.01 -11.02 -9.46
CA GLU A 224 -0.45 -11.30 -9.51
C GLU A 224 -0.91 -12.18 -8.32
N ASP A 225 -1.90 -11.64 -7.58
CA ASP A 225 -2.96 -12.25 -6.75
C ASP A 225 -2.70 -12.94 -5.36
N ASP A 226 -3.30 -12.26 -4.35
CA ASP A 226 -4.20 -12.73 -3.26
C ASP A 226 -3.69 -13.26 -1.89
N LEU A 227 -3.96 -12.41 -0.87
CA LEU A 227 -4.46 -12.61 0.52
C LEU A 227 -3.67 -13.38 1.59
N GLY A 228 -3.29 -12.61 2.63
CA GLY A 228 -3.82 -12.81 3.99
C GLY A 228 -2.90 -13.48 5.02
N GLU A 229 -2.44 -12.70 6.01
CA GLU A 229 -2.50 -12.97 7.47
C GLU A 229 -1.39 -12.20 8.22
N THR A 230 -1.80 -11.28 9.10
CA THR A 230 -0.93 -10.64 10.10
C THR A 230 -1.58 -10.68 11.47
N ARG A 231 -0.83 -11.14 12.48
CA ARG A 231 -0.99 -10.96 13.93
C ARG A 231 0.36 -11.36 14.56
N GLU A 232 0.86 -10.87 15.69
CA GLU A 232 0.50 -9.88 16.70
C GLU A 232 1.76 -9.75 17.59
N CYS A 233 2.12 -8.58 18.10
CA CYS A 233 3.07 -8.46 19.21
C CYS A 233 2.73 -7.23 20.07
N ASP A 234 1.85 -7.45 21.05
CA ASP A 234 1.77 -6.66 22.28
C ASP A 234 2.81 -7.18 23.30
N ALA A 235 3.68 -6.29 23.80
CA ALA A 235 4.19 -6.33 25.17
C ALA A 235 4.86 -5.00 25.55
N MET A 236 4.25 -4.34 26.52
CA MET A 236 4.58 -3.03 27.10
C MET A 236 5.96 -2.94 27.76
N VAL A 237 6.54 -1.73 27.76
CA VAL A 237 7.34 -1.21 28.88
C VAL A 237 6.78 0.15 29.27
N GLU A 238 6.08 0.19 30.41
CA GLU A 238 5.74 1.43 31.12
C GLU A 238 7.03 2.06 31.67
N ASP A 239 7.39 3.26 31.20
CA ASP A 239 8.31 4.13 31.95
C ASP A 239 7.53 5.32 32.52
N GLN A 240 7.65 5.48 33.83
CA GLN A 240 6.94 6.48 34.62
C GLN A 240 7.65 7.82 34.45
N SER A 241 7.02 8.77 33.75
CA SER A 241 7.42 10.18 33.81
C SER A 241 6.28 11.07 34.31
N GLU A 242 6.66 12.03 35.15
CA GLU A 242 5.80 12.80 36.04
C GLU A 242 4.72 13.60 35.28
N VAL A 243 3.49 13.47 35.78
CA VAL A 243 2.31 14.23 35.37
C VAL A 243 2.56 15.71 35.58
N ILE A 244 2.68 16.46 34.47
CA ILE A 244 2.49 17.91 34.48
C ILE A 244 1.08 18.17 33.95
N GLU A 245 0.16 18.50 34.85
CA GLU A 245 -1.17 19.01 34.48
C GLU A 245 -1.01 20.37 33.80
N TYR A 246 -1.36 20.43 32.51
CA TYR A 246 -1.70 21.68 31.84
C TYR A 246 -3.19 21.66 31.51
N ASP A 247 -3.91 22.54 32.21
CA ASP A 247 -5.30 22.92 31.97
C ASP A 247 -5.32 24.01 30.90
N GLU A 248 -5.61 23.65 29.65
CA GLU A 248 -6.04 24.61 28.62
C GLU A 248 -7.14 24.00 27.73
N GLY A 249 -8.40 24.32 28.06
CA GLY A 249 -9.37 24.78 27.07
C GLY A 249 -10.02 23.74 26.14
N PHE A 250 -10.65 22.71 26.69
CA PHE A 250 -11.63 21.91 25.95
C PHE A 250 -12.90 22.74 25.66
N GLU A 251 -12.96 23.39 24.50
CA GLU A 251 -14.25 23.75 23.92
C GLU A 251 -14.92 22.48 23.39
N HIS A 252 -16.07 22.16 23.98
CA HIS A 252 -16.98 21.09 23.62
C HIS A 252 -16.96 20.72 22.14
N VAL A 253 -16.70 19.44 21.86
CA VAL A 253 -17.37 18.76 20.74
C VAL A 253 -18.86 18.94 21.02
N GLU A 254 -19.58 19.69 20.18
CA GLU A 254 -21.04 19.73 20.26
C GLU A 254 -21.54 18.31 20.00
N GLU A 255 -21.73 17.58 21.11
CA GLU A 255 -22.53 16.39 21.23
C GLU A 255 -23.82 16.60 20.41
N LEU A 256 -24.15 15.64 19.52
CA LEU A 256 -25.42 15.66 18.78
C LEU A 256 -26.54 16.07 19.72
N GLN A 257 -27.32 17.07 19.31
CA GLN A 257 -28.43 17.54 20.15
C GLN A 257 -29.36 16.35 20.40
N GLU A 258 -29.94 16.27 21.61
CA GLU A 258 -30.75 15.11 22.05
C GLU A 258 -31.82 14.66 21.04
N TRP A 259 -32.38 15.62 20.28
CA TRP A 259 -33.38 15.35 19.25
C TRP A 259 -32.79 14.74 17.96
N GLU A 260 -31.56 15.10 17.57
CA GLU A 260 -30.84 14.49 16.44
C GLU A 260 -30.52 13.01 16.76
N ARG A 261 -30.19 12.70 18.02
CA ARG A 261 -30.01 11.31 18.48
C ARG A 261 -31.31 10.51 18.43
N GLN A 262 -32.44 11.15 18.75
CA GLN A 262 -33.76 10.51 18.70
C GLN A 262 -34.24 10.26 17.26
N GLU A 263 -33.96 11.17 16.33
CA GLU A 263 -34.22 10.96 14.90
C GLU A 263 -33.31 9.88 14.30
N ALA A 264 -32.01 9.89 14.62
CA ALA A 264 -31.07 8.84 14.23
C ALA A 264 -31.50 7.45 14.73
N ALA A 265 -31.96 7.36 15.99
CA ALA A 265 -32.48 6.12 16.56
C ALA A 265 -33.82 5.65 15.95
N ALA A 266 -34.53 6.53 15.23
CA ALA A 266 -35.78 6.19 14.54
C ALA A 266 -35.55 5.60 13.14
N VAL A 267 -34.34 5.75 12.58
CA VAL A 267 -33.99 5.18 11.27
C VAL A 267 -33.71 3.69 11.45
N LYS A 268 -34.60 2.85 10.91
CA LYS A 268 -34.45 1.39 10.96
C LYS A 268 -33.31 0.88 10.07
N ASN A 269 -33.07 1.55 8.96
CA ASN A 269 -32.05 1.19 7.98
C ASN A 269 -30.66 1.62 8.46
N ARG A 270 -29.82 0.64 8.81
CA ARG A 270 -28.43 0.86 9.27
C ARG A 270 -27.52 1.45 8.20
N ASN A 271 -27.92 1.34 6.94
CA ASN A 271 -27.20 1.83 5.78
C ASN A 271 -27.55 3.29 5.43
N SER A 272 -28.46 3.92 6.18
CA SER A 272 -28.90 5.28 5.89
C SER A 272 -27.84 6.32 6.21
N LEU A 273 -27.67 7.30 5.32
CA LEU A 273 -26.81 8.46 5.52
C LEU A 273 -27.48 9.60 6.32
N GLU A 274 -28.80 9.53 6.53
CA GLU A 274 -29.55 10.58 7.23
C GLU A 274 -29.01 10.88 8.64
N PRO A 275 -28.56 9.88 9.44
CA PRO A 275 -27.93 10.14 10.74
C PRO A 275 -26.53 10.76 10.66
N VAL A 276 -25.87 10.68 9.50
CA VAL A 276 -24.50 11.15 9.30
C VAL A 276 -24.51 12.65 9.03
N ARG A 277 -23.64 13.41 9.71
CA ARG A 277 -23.54 14.85 9.51
C ARG A 277 -23.11 15.17 8.08
N SER A 278 -23.82 16.10 7.44
CA SER A 278 -23.51 16.63 6.09
C SER A 278 -23.25 18.13 6.11
N ARG A 279 -22.67 18.64 5.02
CA ARG A 279 -22.44 20.07 4.79
C ARG A 279 -22.85 20.50 3.37
N PRO A 280 -23.03 21.81 3.10
CA PRO A 280 -23.24 22.30 1.74
C PRO A 280 -22.13 21.83 0.79
N ALA A 281 -22.50 21.33 -0.39
CA ALA A 281 -21.56 20.65 -1.29
C ALA A 281 -20.38 21.54 -1.72
N GLY A 282 -20.66 22.80 -2.10
CA GLY A 282 -19.62 23.74 -2.49
C GLY A 282 -18.61 24.04 -1.38
N ASP A 283 -19.06 24.11 -0.12
CA ASP A 283 -18.18 24.40 1.02
C ASP A 283 -17.23 23.23 1.29
N VAL A 284 -17.73 22.00 1.25
CA VAL A 284 -16.90 20.80 1.43
C VAL A 284 -15.80 20.71 0.36
N LEU A 285 -16.15 20.90 -0.92
CA LEU A 285 -15.18 20.79 -2.01
C LEU A 285 -14.14 21.92 -1.99
N ARG A 286 -14.56 23.15 -1.66
CA ARG A 286 -13.62 24.28 -1.48
C ARG A 286 -12.68 24.05 -0.30
N ASP A 287 -13.16 23.47 0.78
CA ASP A 287 -12.34 23.12 1.94
C ASP A 287 -11.31 22.04 1.59
N ILE A 288 -11.72 20.97 0.90
CA ILE A 288 -10.80 19.91 0.43
C ILE A 288 -9.68 20.53 -0.43
N ASN A 289 -10.04 21.39 -1.39
CA ASN A 289 -9.04 22.07 -2.21
C ASN A 289 -8.10 22.94 -1.37
N SER A 290 -8.63 23.63 -0.37
CA SER A 290 -7.86 24.48 0.55
C SER A 290 -6.91 23.66 1.42
N LEU A 291 -7.29 22.44 1.83
CA LEU A 291 -6.43 21.52 2.59
C LEU A 291 -5.20 21.09 1.78
N TYR A 292 -5.36 20.75 0.50
CA TYR A 292 -4.22 20.46 -0.40
C TYR A 292 -3.33 21.69 -0.62
N ARG A 293 -3.92 22.86 -0.87
CA ARG A 293 -3.15 24.11 -1.03
C ARG A 293 -2.36 24.47 0.24
N ALA A 294 -2.91 24.17 1.42
CA ALA A 294 -2.26 24.40 2.70
C ALA A 294 -1.29 23.28 3.14
N LEU A 295 -1.17 22.18 2.35
CA LEU A 295 -0.42 20.98 2.71
C LEU A 295 -0.84 20.42 4.10
N LYS A 296 -2.14 20.52 4.41
CA LYS A 296 -2.78 19.81 5.52
C LYS A 296 -3.19 18.41 5.08
N GLU A 297 -3.63 18.28 3.83
CA GLU A 297 -3.76 17.02 3.13
C GLU A 297 -2.62 16.91 2.11
N LEU A 298 -2.01 15.74 2.01
CA LEU A 298 -1.06 15.39 0.96
C LEU A 298 -1.65 14.29 0.10
N PRO A 299 -1.40 14.30 -1.22
CA PRO A 299 -1.86 13.22 -2.06
C PRO A 299 -1.05 11.93 -1.84
N GLY A 300 -1.64 10.79 -2.22
CA GLY A 300 -0.95 9.50 -2.22
C GLY A 300 -0.67 8.91 -0.85
N GLN A 301 -1.48 9.28 0.15
CA GLN A 301 -1.37 8.76 1.52
C GLN A 301 -2.33 7.60 1.79
N GLY A 302 -2.95 7.05 0.74
CA GLY A 302 -3.82 5.88 0.83
C GLY A 302 -3.06 4.58 0.56
N GLU A 303 -3.78 3.48 0.68
CA GLU A 303 -3.17 2.15 0.61
C GLU A 303 -2.77 1.72 -0.81
N TYR A 304 -3.28 2.38 -1.85
CA TYR A 304 -2.94 2.02 -3.24
C TYR A 304 -1.61 2.60 -3.69
N ASN A 305 -0.92 3.38 -2.86
CA ASN A 305 0.25 4.12 -3.27
C ASN A 305 1.47 3.86 -2.40
N SER A 306 2.01 2.64 -2.53
CA SER A 306 3.26 2.20 -1.88
C SER A 306 4.54 2.91 -2.36
N GLY A 307 4.42 3.91 -3.25
CA GLY A 307 5.53 4.60 -3.89
C GLY A 307 5.66 6.09 -3.56
N TRP A 308 4.73 6.67 -2.79
CA TRP A 308 4.85 8.07 -2.35
C TRP A 308 5.60 8.17 -1.03
N MET A 309 6.34 9.26 -0.87
CA MET A 309 7.12 9.49 0.35
C MET A 309 6.23 9.93 1.51
N GLU A 310 6.69 9.58 2.71
CA GLU A 310 6.08 9.98 3.96
C GLU A 310 5.83 11.50 4.04
N PRO A 311 4.75 11.96 4.71
CA PRO A 311 4.43 13.37 4.86
C PRO A 311 5.58 14.22 5.40
N ALA A 312 6.34 13.66 6.35
CA ALA A 312 7.49 14.30 6.99
C ALA A 312 8.60 14.66 5.98
N VAL A 313 8.73 13.91 4.90
CA VAL A 313 9.70 14.16 3.82
C VAL A 313 9.06 15.02 2.72
N LEU A 314 7.82 14.71 2.34
CA LEU A 314 7.16 15.28 1.19
C LEU A 314 6.76 16.76 1.38
N LYS A 315 6.22 17.12 2.54
CA LYS A 315 5.76 18.50 2.83
C LYS A 315 6.89 19.52 2.74
N PRO A 316 8.09 19.30 3.33
CA PRO A 316 9.24 20.18 3.13
C PRO A 316 9.64 20.36 1.67
N LEU A 317 9.48 19.34 0.82
CA LEU A 317 9.85 19.42 -0.59
C LEU A 317 8.90 20.31 -1.39
N TYR A 318 7.60 20.25 -1.13
CA TYR A 318 6.64 21.19 -1.73
C TYR A 318 6.98 22.64 -1.37
N LEU A 319 7.25 22.90 -0.09
CA LEU A 319 7.61 24.24 0.40
C LEU A 319 8.94 24.72 -0.21
N LYS A 320 9.96 23.86 -0.24
CA LYS A 320 11.27 24.14 -0.86
C LYS A 320 11.12 24.55 -2.33
N ASN A 321 10.17 23.94 -3.03
CA ASN A 321 9.92 24.18 -4.45
C ASN A 321 8.88 25.26 -4.73
N GLY A 322 8.44 26.02 -3.72
CA GLY A 322 7.63 27.23 -3.89
C GLY A 322 6.12 27.01 -3.92
N TRP A 323 5.62 25.86 -3.44
CA TRP A 323 4.19 25.63 -3.29
C TRP A 323 3.55 26.61 -2.29
N PRO A 324 2.31 27.12 -2.53
CA PRO A 324 1.47 26.89 -3.71
C PRO A 324 1.65 27.88 -4.86
N ASP A 325 2.24 29.06 -4.63
CA ASP A 325 2.11 30.19 -5.56
C ASP A 325 3.25 30.31 -6.60
N ASN A 326 4.44 29.79 -6.30
CA ASN A 326 5.61 29.84 -7.18
C ASN A 326 6.22 28.44 -7.37
N PHE A 327 5.34 27.44 -7.54
CA PHE A 327 5.74 26.05 -7.53
C PHE A 327 6.52 25.65 -8.79
N ASN A 328 7.75 25.16 -8.59
CA ASN A 328 8.54 24.55 -9.65
C ASN A 328 8.36 23.02 -9.61
N GLY A 329 7.34 22.54 -10.34
CA GLY A 329 7.01 21.12 -10.38
C GLY A 329 8.12 20.23 -10.95
N ASP A 330 8.91 20.71 -11.93
CA ASP A 330 9.97 19.91 -12.53
C ASP A 330 11.15 19.73 -11.54
N GLN A 331 11.52 20.81 -10.83
CA GLN A 331 12.54 20.72 -9.77
C GLN A 331 12.04 19.92 -8.56
N PHE A 332 10.74 20.00 -8.26
CA PHE A 332 10.11 19.19 -7.22
C PHE A 332 10.24 17.68 -7.52
N GLU A 333 9.93 17.24 -8.74
CA GLU A 333 10.07 15.82 -9.11
C GLU A 333 11.53 15.33 -8.99
N VAL A 334 12.49 16.18 -9.38
CA VAL A 334 13.92 15.89 -9.21
C VAL A 334 14.30 15.78 -7.72
N ASP A 335 13.82 16.71 -6.89
CA ASP A 335 14.07 16.70 -5.45
C ASP A 335 13.42 15.50 -4.76
N VAL A 336 12.23 15.09 -5.20
CA VAL A 336 11.55 13.86 -4.74
C VAL A 336 12.37 12.63 -5.06
N ALA A 337 12.87 12.49 -6.29
CA ALA A 337 13.72 11.36 -6.67
C ALA A 337 15.02 11.30 -5.83
N ARG A 338 15.63 12.47 -5.54
CA ARG A 338 16.81 12.55 -4.67
C ARG A 338 16.50 12.20 -3.21
N ALA A 339 15.37 12.66 -2.69
CA ALA A 339 14.93 12.34 -1.33
C ALA A 339 14.66 10.84 -1.18
N TYR A 340 13.91 10.24 -2.11
CA TYR A 340 13.68 8.79 -2.18
C TYR A 340 14.99 8.00 -2.20
N ALA A 341 15.94 8.38 -3.08
CA ALA A 341 17.24 7.73 -3.13
C ALA A 341 18.03 7.86 -1.82
N THR A 342 17.89 8.97 -1.10
CA THR A 342 18.57 9.15 0.20
C THR A 342 17.96 8.26 1.27
N GLU A 343 16.63 8.22 1.34
CA GLU A 343 15.89 7.40 2.29
C GLU A 343 16.16 5.91 2.05
N ARG A 344 16.07 5.47 0.78
CA ARG A 344 16.42 4.09 0.42
C ARG A 344 17.88 3.76 0.68
N ALA A 345 18.80 4.67 0.41
CA ALA A 345 20.21 4.43 0.72
C ALA A 345 20.44 4.29 2.24
N ARG A 346 19.74 5.07 3.07
CA ARG A 346 19.77 4.91 4.54
C ARG A 346 19.20 3.56 4.94
N TYR A 347 18.04 3.21 4.40
CA TYR A 347 17.43 1.89 4.61
C TYR A 347 18.42 0.79 4.25
N ASP A 348 19.00 0.79 3.04
CA ASP A 348 19.97 -0.21 2.61
C ASP A 348 21.20 -0.28 3.52
N ALA A 349 21.72 0.88 3.96
CA ALA A 349 22.84 0.96 4.90
C ALA A 349 22.53 0.32 6.27
N GLU A 350 21.33 0.55 6.80
CA GLU A 350 20.87 0.01 8.08
C GLU A 350 20.46 -1.47 8.03
N GLY A 351 20.57 -2.12 6.86
CA GLY A 351 20.26 -3.53 6.65
C GLY A 351 20.88 -4.47 7.70
N PRO A 352 22.18 -4.37 8.02
CA PRO A 352 22.82 -5.21 9.04
C PRO A 352 22.21 -5.05 10.44
N LEU A 353 21.80 -3.84 10.83
CA LEU A 353 21.18 -3.60 12.14
C LEU A 353 19.75 -4.15 12.19
N ARG A 354 18.99 -3.99 11.11
CA ARG A 354 17.64 -4.60 11.00
C ARG A 354 17.71 -6.11 11.00
N GLU A 355 18.72 -6.70 10.36
CA GLU A 355 18.97 -8.14 10.35
C GLU A 355 19.23 -8.66 11.79
N VAL A 356 20.03 -7.95 12.59
CA VAL A 356 20.19 -8.27 14.03
C VAL A 356 18.87 -8.24 14.76
N LYS A 357 18.09 -7.15 14.64
CA LYS A 357 16.79 -7.01 15.32
C LYS A 357 15.81 -8.13 14.93
N CYS A 358 15.80 -8.50 13.64
CA CYS A 358 14.99 -9.60 13.13
C CYS A 358 15.35 -10.93 13.80
N TYR A 359 16.64 -11.27 13.83
CA TYR A 359 17.10 -12.50 14.46
C TYR A 359 16.92 -12.51 15.98
N GLU A 360 17.00 -11.36 16.66
CA GLU A 360 16.66 -11.26 18.09
C GLU A 360 15.20 -11.64 18.34
N GLY A 361 14.26 -11.08 17.56
CA GLY A 361 12.85 -11.44 17.66
C GLY A 361 12.58 -12.92 17.35
N TRP A 362 13.24 -13.48 16.34
CA TRP A 362 13.10 -14.90 16.00
C TRP A 362 13.68 -15.84 17.06
N SER A 363 14.78 -15.45 17.72
CA SER A 363 15.33 -16.19 18.86
C SER A 363 14.35 -16.19 20.04
N GLU A 364 13.77 -15.05 20.40
CA GLU A 364 12.78 -14.95 21.48
C GLU A 364 11.53 -15.81 21.23
N HIS A 365 11.05 -15.83 19.98
CA HIS A 365 9.93 -16.68 19.59
C HIS A 365 10.29 -18.17 19.67
N SER A 366 11.48 -18.55 19.19
CA SER A 366 11.92 -19.96 19.20
C SER A 366 12.09 -20.50 20.63
N ASP A 367 12.56 -19.67 21.56
CA ASP A 367 12.68 -20.06 22.97
C ASP A 367 11.32 -20.31 23.63
N ARG A 368 10.30 -19.54 23.24
CA ARG A 368 8.92 -19.74 23.68
C ARG A 368 8.35 -21.07 23.17
N ASP A 369 8.52 -21.35 21.88
CA ASP A 369 8.09 -22.61 21.27
C ASP A 369 8.76 -23.83 21.93
N VAL A 370 10.06 -23.72 22.24
CA VAL A 370 10.80 -24.77 22.94
C VAL A 370 10.17 -25.08 24.31
N GLU A 371 9.81 -24.07 25.10
CA GLU A 371 9.17 -24.28 26.41
C GLU A 371 7.73 -24.81 26.27
N GLU A 372 6.98 -24.35 25.27
CA GLU A 372 5.63 -24.86 24.98
C GLU A 372 5.66 -26.34 24.60
N HIS A 373 6.52 -26.76 23.67
CA HIS A 373 6.60 -28.15 23.25
C HIS A 373 7.16 -29.07 24.35
N LYS A 374 8.04 -28.58 25.24
CA LYS A 374 8.44 -29.33 26.46
C LYS A 374 7.24 -29.62 27.35
N LYS A 375 6.31 -28.67 27.47
CA LYS A 375 5.07 -28.86 28.22
C LYS A 375 4.15 -29.85 27.52
N GLU A 376 3.97 -29.76 26.20
CA GLU A 376 3.18 -30.73 25.42
C GLU A 376 3.68 -32.17 25.63
N ILE A 377 5.00 -32.40 25.66
CA ILE A 377 5.58 -33.72 25.95
C ILE A 377 5.17 -34.23 27.34
N SER A 378 5.13 -33.34 28.34
CA SER A 378 4.76 -33.71 29.72
C SER A 378 3.27 -34.02 29.90
N GLU A 379 2.43 -33.50 29.00
CA GLU A 379 0.97 -33.65 29.01
C GLU A 379 0.48 -34.75 28.05
N ALA A 380 1.37 -35.30 27.21
CA ALA A 380 1.06 -36.32 26.22
C ALA A 380 0.49 -37.60 26.85
N GLN A 381 -0.59 -38.12 26.27
CA GLN A 381 -1.31 -39.30 26.78
C GLN A 381 -1.11 -40.54 25.92
N THR A 382 -0.66 -40.39 24.67
CA THR A 382 -0.41 -41.47 23.73
C THR A 382 1.02 -41.42 23.19
N PRO A 383 1.57 -42.55 22.71
CA PRO A 383 2.87 -42.55 22.03
C PRO A 383 2.92 -41.60 20.83
N ASP A 384 1.84 -41.51 20.05
CA ASP A 384 1.75 -40.56 18.92
C ASP A 384 1.81 -39.10 19.40
N ASP A 385 1.05 -38.73 20.43
CA ASP A 385 1.08 -37.37 20.98
C ASP A 385 2.47 -37.01 21.52
N GLU A 386 3.10 -37.95 22.23
CA GLU A 386 4.45 -37.75 22.79
C GLU A 386 5.47 -37.54 21.67
N TRP A 387 5.46 -38.38 20.63
CA TRP A 387 6.43 -38.30 19.54
C TRP A 387 6.17 -37.15 18.57
N MET A 388 4.92 -36.74 18.38
CA MET A 388 4.58 -35.50 17.69
C MET A 388 5.09 -34.27 18.45
N ALA A 389 4.88 -34.20 19.76
CA ALA A 389 5.40 -33.12 20.60
C ALA A 389 6.95 -33.12 20.63
N ARG A 390 7.60 -34.29 20.68
CA ARG A 390 9.06 -34.42 20.54
C ARG A 390 9.56 -33.96 19.18
N PHE A 391 8.83 -34.24 18.10
CA PHE A 391 9.20 -33.78 16.76
C PHE A 391 9.07 -32.26 16.63
N LYS A 392 7.98 -31.68 17.14
CA LYS A 392 7.80 -30.22 17.22
C LYS A 392 8.91 -29.57 18.06
N LEU A 393 9.22 -30.13 19.24
CA LEU A 393 10.31 -29.67 20.09
C LEU A 393 11.65 -29.71 19.34
N TRP A 394 11.95 -30.81 18.66
CA TRP A 394 13.16 -30.94 17.86
C TRP A 394 13.23 -29.86 16.76
N LYS A 395 12.14 -29.61 16.03
CA LYS A 395 12.08 -28.52 15.03
C LYS A 395 12.32 -27.15 15.65
N ALA A 396 11.73 -26.88 16.81
CA ALA A 396 11.92 -25.62 17.52
C ALA A 396 13.37 -25.46 18.03
N GLN A 397 14.00 -26.54 18.50
CA GLN A 397 15.41 -26.55 18.91
C GLN A 397 16.36 -26.29 17.74
N GLU A 398 16.20 -26.98 16.61
CA GLU A 398 16.99 -26.73 15.40
C GLU A 398 16.81 -25.29 14.90
N ARG A 399 15.59 -24.76 14.97
CA ARG A 399 15.29 -23.35 14.62
C ARG A 399 16.00 -22.39 15.58
N SER A 400 15.94 -22.64 16.88
CA SER A 400 16.64 -21.84 17.90
C SER A 400 18.15 -21.84 17.67
N GLU A 401 18.78 -23.01 17.49
CA GLU A 401 20.22 -23.13 17.23
C GLU A 401 20.64 -22.42 15.93
N ARG A 402 19.83 -22.52 14.88
CA ARG A 402 20.02 -21.78 13.63
C ARG A 402 19.94 -20.27 13.88
N ASN A 403 18.87 -19.80 14.51
CA ASN A 403 18.65 -18.39 14.78
C ASN A 403 19.78 -17.81 15.66
N GLU A 404 20.29 -18.54 16.65
CA GLU A 404 21.45 -18.13 17.44
C GLU A 404 22.73 -18.01 16.61
N ARG A 405 22.97 -18.93 15.67
CA ARG A 405 24.11 -18.86 14.75
C ARG A 405 23.97 -17.65 13.82
N ASP A 406 22.79 -17.46 13.26
CA ASP A 406 22.53 -16.39 12.30
C ASP A 406 22.56 -15.02 13.01
N LEU A 407 22.03 -14.92 14.23
CA LEU A 407 22.16 -13.76 15.10
C LEU A 407 23.62 -13.42 15.39
N ARG A 408 24.46 -14.42 15.70
CA ARG A 408 25.91 -14.19 15.91
C ARG A 408 26.59 -13.68 14.64
N ASN A 409 26.24 -14.24 13.49
CA ASN A 409 26.79 -13.80 12.20
C ASN A 409 26.33 -12.37 11.87
N ALA A 410 25.04 -12.07 12.06
CA ALA A 410 24.46 -10.75 11.85
C ALA A 410 25.06 -9.70 12.79
N LYS A 411 25.26 -10.02 14.07
CA LYS A 411 25.93 -9.12 15.04
C LYS A 411 27.35 -8.80 14.60
N LYS A 412 28.12 -9.80 14.20
CA LYS A 412 29.48 -9.60 13.68
C LYS A 412 29.47 -8.72 12.42
N LYS A 413 28.57 -9.00 11.47
CA LYS A 413 28.40 -8.22 10.24
C LYS A 413 28.01 -6.76 10.54
N ALA A 414 27.12 -6.54 11.50
CA ALA A 414 26.74 -5.21 11.96
C ALA A 414 27.90 -4.48 12.66
N GLU A 415 28.70 -5.15 13.48
CA GLU A 415 29.91 -4.57 14.08
C GLU A 415 30.95 -4.18 13.00
N ASP A 416 31.13 -5.02 11.98
CA ASP A 416 32.07 -4.79 10.88
C ASP A 416 31.61 -3.66 9.94
N MET A 417 30.31 -3.56 9.67
CA MET A 417 29.73 -2.60 8.69
C MET A 417 29.19 -1.30 9.31
N CYS A 418 28.72 -1.36 10.55
CA CYS A 418 28.08 -0.26 11.27
C CYS A 418 28.72 -0.09 12.67
N PRO A 419 30.01 0.24 12.74
CA PRO A 419 30.68 0.45 14.02
C PRO A 419 29.96 1.52 14.83
N ASP A 420 29.82 1.28 16.14
CA ASP A 420 29.08 2.13 17.08
C ASP A 420 27.59 2.34 16.71
N GLY A 421 27.01 1.46 15.88
CA GLY A 421 25.63 1.55 15.41
C GLY A 421 25.43 2.57 14.28
N ILE A 422 26.50 3.13 13.72
CA ILE A 422 26.43 4.11 12.64
C ILE A 422 26.77 3.43 11.31
N CYS A 423 25.73 3.08 10.54
CA CYS A 423 25.91 2.45 9.23
C CYS A 423 26.27 3.42 8.10
N GLN A 424 25.90 4.69 8.26
CA GLN A 424 26.09 5.73 7.26
C GLN A 424 26.58 7.00 7.94
N LYS A 425 27.75 7.49 7.51
CA LYS A 425 28.26 8.78 7.96
C LYS A 425 27.64 9.89 7.13
N ASP A 426 27.25 10.98 7.79
CA ASP A 426 26.64 12.13 7.12
C ASP A 426 27.53 12.71 6.00
N GLU A 427 28.86 12.66 6.18
CA GLU A 427 29.83 13.13 5.19
C GLU A 427 29.85 12.32 3.89
N ASP A 428 29.37 11.08 3.91
CA ASP A 428 29.35 10.17 2.77
C ASP A 428 27.95 10.09 2.12
N LEU A 429 26.92 10.70 2.72
CA LEU A 429 25.55 10.75 2.19
C LEU A 429 25.46 11.14 0.70
N PRO A 430 26.24 12.13 0.20
CA PRO A 430 26.20 12.46 -1.22
C PRO A 430 26.60 11.30 -2.14
N LEU A 431 27.55 10.46 -1.71
CA LEU A 431 28.00 9.30 -2.47
C LEU A 431 26.97 8.16 -2.44
N TRP A 432 26.31 7.96 -1.30
CA TRP A 432 25.21 7.02 -1.16
C TRP A 432 24.00 7.39 -2.02
N GLN A 433 23.57 8.66 -1.97
CA GLN A 433 22.50 9.18 -2.82
C GLN A 433 22.85 9.02 -4.30
N LEU A 434 24.08 9.36 -4.70
CA LEU A 434 24.54 9.22 -6.08
C LEU A 434 24.50 7.77 -6.56
N GLU A 435 24.99 6.83 -5.74
CA GLU A 435 25.00 5.41 -6.10
C GLU A 435 23.59 4.85 -6.19
N LYS A 436 22.69 5.20 -5.26
CA LYS A 436 21.29 4.76 -5.34
C LYS A 436 20.60 5.32 -6.60
N LEU A 437 20.81 6.59 -6.92
CA LEU A 437 20.29 7.18 -8.16
C LEU A 437 20.86 6.53 -9.41
N ARG A 438 22.13 6.10 -9.41
CA ARG A 438 22.71 5.35 -10.53
C ARG A 438 21.93 4.06 -10.80
N VAL A 439 21.66 3.30 -9.74
CA VAL A 439 20.93 2.03 -9.79
C VAL A 439 19.48 2.25 -10.24
N GLU A 440 18.78 3.18 -9.61
CA GLU A 440 17.40 3.51 -9.96
C GLU A 440 17.28 4.01 -11.41
N THR A 441 18.18 4.89 -11.85
CA THR A 441 18.20 5.38 -13.23
C THR A 441 18.40 4.24 -14.23
N GLN A 442 19.32 3.31 -13.95
CA GLN A 442 19.51 2.11 -14.77
C GLN A 442 18.22 1.28 -14.84
N TRP A 443 17.54 1.06 -13.71
CA TRP A 443 16.28 0.34 -13.68
C TRP A 443 15.18 1.05 -14.48
N LYS A 444 15.09 2.39 -14.41
CA LYS A 444 14.17 3.18 -15.25
C LYS A 444 14.50 3.06 -16.74
N GLN A 445 15.78 3.02 -17.12
CA GLN A 445 16.20 2.77 -18.50
C GLN A 445 15.78 1.38 -18.99
N GLU A 446 15.92 0.35 -18.15
CA GLU A 446 15.45 -1.01 -18.46
C GLU A 446 13.92 -1.07 -18.58
N SER A 447 13.20 -0.36 -17.71
CA SER A 447 11.74 -0.26 -17.74
C SER A 447 11.23 0.39 -19.04
N VAL A 448 11.86 1.47 -19.50
CA VAL A 448 11.53 2.10 -20.80
C VAL A 448 11.74 1.12 -21.95
N LYS A 449 12.82 0.33 -21.94
CA LYS A 449 13.08 -0.69 -22.97
C LYS A 449 12.05 -1.82 -22.93
N ARG A 450 11.62 -2.25 -21.73
CA ARG A 450 10.60 -3.30 -21.55
C ARG A 450 9.23 -2.84 -22.02
N THR A 451 8.91 -1.57 -21.77
CA THR A 451 7.65 -0.93 -22.17
C THR A 451 7.68 -0.39 -23.60
N ASP A 452 8.75 -0.65 -24.38
CA ASP A 452 8.83 -0.27 -25.79
C ASP A 452 7.78 -1.04 -26.61
N HIS A 453 6.61 -0.40 -26.70
CA HIS A 453 5.39 -0.92 -27.30
C HIS A 453 5.49 -1.14 -28.81
N VAL A 454 6.53 -0.61 -29.49
CA VAL A 454 6.68 -0.71 -30.95
C VAL A 454 6.79 -2.17 -31.40
N ASN A 455 7.35 -3.05 -30.57
CA ASN A 455 7.44 -4.49 -30.88
C ASN A 455 6.19 -5.29 -30.44
N LEU A 456 5.32 -4.73 -29.60
CA LEU A 456 4.15 -5.40 -29.01
C LEU A 456 2.82 -4.95 -29.63
N ALA A 457 2.78 -3.81 -30.32
CA ALA A 457 1.58 -3.29 -30.99
C ALA A 457 0.99 -4.28 -32.02
N ASP A 458 1.84 -5.05 -32.70
CA ASP A 458 1.41 -6.08 -33.66
C ASP A 458 0.70 -7.28 -32.97
N GLN A 459 1.02 -7.55 -31.70
CA GLN A 459 0.42 -8.63 -30.92
C GLN A 459 -0.97 -8.25 -30.39
N PHE A 460 -1.21 -6.95 -30.14
CA PHE A 460 -2.45 -6.44 -29.54
C PHE A 460 -3.28 -5.54 -30.47
N LYS A 461 -3.01 -5.58 -31.78
CA LYS A 461 -3.74 -4.81 -32.82
C LYS A 461 -5.27 -4.89 -32.75
N ASP A 462 -5.81 -5.98 -32.21
CA ASP A 462 -7.25 -6.21 -32.08
C ASP A 462 -7.82 -5.68 -30.74
N ASN A 463 -6.98 -5.13 -29.85
CA ASN A 463 -7.34 -4.56 -28.56
C ASN A 463 -6.81 -3.12 -28.39
N PRO A 464 -7.55 -2.09 -28.86
CA PRO A 464 -7.08 -0.71 -28.85
C PRO A 464 -6.86 -0.14 -27.44
N ASP A 465 -7.64 -0.57 -26.44
CA ASP A 465 -7.48 -0.12 -25.05
C ASP A 465 -6.16 -0.61 -24.45
N GLN A 466 -5.76 -1.83 -24.80
CA GLN A 466 -4.47 -2.39 -24.38
C GLN A 466 -3.30 -1.66 -25.05
N ILE A 467 -3.40 -1.33 -26.34
CA ILE A 467 -2.39 -0.49 -27.01
C ILE A 467 -2.27 0.87 -26.33
N ARG A 468 -3.41 1.52 -26.07
CA ARG A 468 -3.45 2.81 -25.38
C ARG A 468 -2.79 2.73 -24.00
N SER A 469 -3.06 1.66 -23.24
CA SER A 469 -2.44 1.42 -21.93
C SER A 469 -0.93 1.24 -22.01
N MET A 470 -0.45 0.49 -23.00
CA MET A 470 0.98 0.31 -23.21
C MET A 470 1.68 1.61 -23.63
N GLU A 471 1.06 2.41 -24.51
CA GLU A 471 1.58 3.72 -24.89
C GLU A 471 1.64 4.68 -23.69
N ALA A 472 0.60 4.70 -22.85
CA ALA A 472 0.57 5.51 -21.63
C ALA A 472 1.66 5.08 -20.65
N SER A 473 1.79 3.77 -20.41
CA SER A 473 2.86 3.19 -19.57
C SER A 473 4.25 3.57 -20.09
N HIS A 474 4.49 3.47 -21.39
CA HIS A 474 5.75 3.88 -22.00
C HIS A 474 6.05 5.38 -21.81
N ARG A 475 5.05 6.26 -22.03
CA ARG A 475 5.21 7.71 -21.78
C ARG A 475 5.55 8.00 -20.31
N ARG A 476 4.89 7.31 -19.36
CA ARG A 476 5.17 7.45 -17.92
C ARG A 476 6.59 6.99 -17.60
N ALA A 477 7.01 5.83 -18.10
CA ALA A 477 8.36 5.30 -17.92
C ALA A 477 9.42 6.27 -18.46
N GLN A 478 9.20 6.84 -19.65
CA GLN A 478 10.13 7.81 -20.25
C GLN A 478 10.23 9.09 -19.42
N ARG A 479 9.10 9.64 -18.97
CA ARG A 479 9.10 10.83 -18.11
C ARG A 479 9.83 10.59 -16.79
N GLN A 480 9.59 9.44 -16.15
CA GLN A 480 10.30 9.06 -14.94
C GLN A 480 11.81 8.96 -15.19
N LEU A 481 12.22 8.35 -16.30
CA LEU A 481 13.64 8.29 -16.67
C LEU A 481 14.24 9.70 -16.81
N ASP A 482 13.56 10.62 -17.48
CA ASP A 482 14.05 12.00 -17.67
C ASP A 482 14.24 12.73 -16.32
N VAL A 483 13.35 12.49 -15.34
CA VAL A 483 13.48 13.02 -13.96
C VAL A 483 14.68 12.40 -13.25
N TYR A 484 14.85 11.08 -13.34
CA TYR A 484 15.95 10.36 -12.68
C TYR A 484 17.31 10.71 -13.30
N ASP A 485 17.40 10.92 -14.61
CA ASP A 485 18.61 11.41 -15.28
C ASP A 485 19.01 12.81 -14.76
N GLN A 486 18.04 13.70 -14.57
CA GLN A 486 18.28 15.03 -13.98
C GLN A 486 18.70 14.94 -12.52
N ALA A 487 18.02 14.12 -11.72
CA ALA A 487 18.38 13.86 -10.33
C ALA A 487 19.79 13.29 -10.20
N PHE A 488 20.13 12.30 -11.02
CA PHE A 488 21.47 11.71 -11.07
C PHE A 488 22.53 12.75 -11.45
N ALA A 489 22.28 13.59 -12.46
CA ALA A 489 23.21 14.66 -12.84
C ALA A 489 23.42 15.69 -11.72
N ALA A 490 22.34 16.10 -11.03
CA ALA A 490 22.40 17.01 -9.89
C ALA A 490 23.17 16.41 -8.72
N SER A 491 22.88 15.17 -8.35
CA SER A 491 23.59 14.45 -7.27
C SER A 491 25.04 14.18 -7.61
N LYS A 492 25.37 13.95 -8.89
CA LYS A 492 26.76 13.79 -9.33
C LYS A 492 27.56 15.08 -9.15
N ALA A 493 26.98 16.23 -9.51
CA ALA A 493 27.61 17.53 -9.31
C ALA A 493 27.79 17.86 -7.82
N GLU A 494 26.79 17.53 -7.00
CA GLU A 494 26.83 17.68 -5.53
C GLU A 494 27.91 16.79 -4.89
N ALA A 495 27.98 15.52 -5.29
CA ALA A 495 28.98 14.57 -4.80
C ALA A 495 30.40 15.00 -5.16
N GLU A 496 30.65 15.48 -6.39
CA GLU A 496 31.97 16.00 -6.77
C GLU A 496 32.35 17.26 -5.96
N ARG A 497 31.35 18.09 -5.61
CA ARG A 497 31.56 19.30 -4.80
C ARG A 497 31.88 18.98 -3.33
N LEU A 498 31.18 18.00 -2.75
CA LEU A 498 31.27 17.67 -1.32
C LEU A 498 32.34 16.60 -1.02
N CYS A 499 32.56 15.67 -1.94
CA CYS A 499 33.43 14.50 -1.81
C CYS A 499 34.37 14.38 -3.03
N PRO A 500 35.18 15.42 -3.34
CA PRO A 500 35.94 15.48 -4.59
C PRO A 500 36.89 14.28 -4.76
N GLY A 501 36.75 13.57 -5.89
CA GLY A 501 37.57 12.42 -6.23
C GLY A 501 37.39 11.17 -5.35
N ARG A 502 36.46 11.17 -4.39
CA ARG A 502 36.11 9.97 -3.60
C ARG A 502 35.01 9.19 -4.30
N THR A 503 35.14 7.86 -4.33
CA THR A 503 34.11 6.96 -4.86
C THR A 503 33.27 6.34 -3.74
N PHE A 504 32.07 5.85 -4.10
CA PHE A 504 31.20 5.11 -3.17
C PHE A 504 31.96 3.93 -2.53
N GLN A 505 32.62 3.10 -3.35
CA GLN A 505 33.36 1.94 -2.86
C GLN A 505 34.51 2.30 -1.92
N GLU A 506 35.24 3.40 -2.16
CA GLU A 506 36.30 3.84 -1.25
C GLU A 506 35.76 4.38 0.08
N ALA A 507 34.56 4.97 0.06
CA ALA A 507 33.93 5.53 1.26
C ALA A 507 33.28 4.43 2.12
N THR A 508 32.65 3.43 1.50
CA THR A 508 31.80 2.46 2.19
C THR A 508 32.39 1.05 2.25
N GLY A 509 33.38 0.75 1.38
CA GLY A 509 33.85 -0.62 1.15
C GLY A 509 32.87 -1.49 0.34
N ILE A 510 31.70 -0.97 -0.02
CA ILE A 510 30.64 -1.68 -0.74
C ILE A 510 30.84 -1.47 -2.25
N LYS A 511 30.80 -2.55 -3.03
CA LYS A 511 31.05 -2.50 -4.47
C LYS A 511 29.96 -1.74 -5.24
N SER A 512 28.69 -1.97 -4.91
CA SER A 512 27.52 -1.44 -5.62
C SER A 512 26.27 -1.62 -4.75
N LEU A 513 25.28 -0.73 -4.89
CA LEU A 513 23.92 -0.94 -4.34
C LEU A 513 22.97 -1.60 -5.35
N GLY A 514 23.45 -1.91 -6.55
CA GLY A 514 22.68 -2.55 -7.60
C GLY A 514 22.52 -4.06 -7.39
N ARG A 515 21.92 -4.70 -8.40
CA ARG A 515 21.73 -6.15 -8.43
C ARG A 515 22.99 -6.93 -8.12
N ARG A 516 22.78 -8.09 -7.50
CA ARG A 516 23.85 -9.06 -7.27
C ARG A 516 24.24 -9.68 -8.59
N ASP A 517 25.54 -9.69 -8.84
CA ASP A 517 26.06 -10.36 -10.02
C ASP A 517 25.71 -11.86 -10.03
N THR A 518 25.72 -12.44 -11.22
CA THR A 518 25.30 -13.83 -11.46
C THR A 518 26.10 -14.82 -10.59
N LEU A 519 27.37 -14.53 -10.34
CA LEU A 519 28.23 -15.35 -9.47
C LEU A 519 27.81 -15.31 -8.00
N ALA A 520 27.48 -14.13 -7.46
CA ALA A 520 26.95 -13.97 -6.11
C ALA A 520 25.59 -14.68 -5.96
N SER A 521 24.72 -14.59 -6.98
CA SER A 521 23.44 -15.32 -7.00
C SER A 521 23.65 -16.84 -6.95
N ILE A 522 24.61 -17.37 -7.72
CA ILE A 522 24.96 -18.80 -7.71
C ILE A 522 25.47 -19.23 -6.33
N ALA A 523 26.32 -18.42 -5.68
CA ALA A 523 26.83 -18.74 -4.35
C ALA A 523 25.69 -18.84 -3.32
N SER A 524 24.79 -17.85 -3.29
CA SER A 524 23.64 -17.84 -2.39
C SER A 524 22.70 -19.03 -2.63
N GLN A 525 22.41 -19.37 -3.90
CA GLN A 525 21.59 -20.54 -4.23
C GLN A 525 22.22 -21.86 -3.78
N ARG A 526 23.55 -21.97 -3.82
CA ARG A 526 24.26 -23.16 -3.33
C ARG A 526 24.15 -23.30 -1.81
N GLU A 527 24.28 -22.20 -1.07
CA GLU A 527 24.11 -22.20 0.39
C GLU A 527 22.71 -22.65 0.81
N VAL A 528 21.67 -22.19 0.10
CA VAL A 528 20.28 -22.62 0.32
C VAL A 528 20.09 -24.12 0.04
N ILE A 529 20.70 -24.64 -1.04
CA ILE A 529 20.67 -26.08 -1.36
C ILE A 529 21.36 -26.90 -0.27
N GLU A 530 22.57 -26.48 0.15
CA GLU A 530 23.31 -27.15 1.23
C GLU A 530 22.54 -27.15 2.55
N TYR A 531 21.82 -26.06 2.85
CA TYR A 531 20.93 -25.97 4.01
C TYR A 531 19.83 -27.03 3.95
N TYR A 532 19.07 -27.09 2.86
CA TYR A 532 17.98 -28.06 2.73
C TYR A 532 18.47 -29.50 2.75
N GLU A 533 19.61 -29.80 2.11
CA GLU A 533 20.22 -31.13 2.14
C GLU A 533 20.59 -31.55 3.58
N ARG A 534 21.16 -30.62 4.35
CA ARG A 534 21.48 -30.86 5.76
C ARG A 534 20.23 -31.06 6.60
N TYR A 535 19.22 -30.20 6.44
CA TYR A 535 17.98 -30.29 7.21
C TYR A 535 17.24 -31.60 6.92
N ILE A 536 17.12 -32.02 5.66
CA ILE A 536 16.55 -33.33 5.31
C ILE A 536 17.30 -34.47 6.00
N GLN A 537 18.63 -34.40 6.05
CA GLN A 537 19.41 -35.43 6.75
C GLN A 537 19.11 -35.44 8.24
N CYS A 538 19.01 -34.29 8.90
CA CYS A 538 18.66 -34.20 10.32
C CYS A 538 17.23 -34.74 10.59
N VAL A 539 16.26 -34.46 9.71
CA VAL A 539 14.90 -35.03 9.82
C VAL A 539 14.94 -36.55 9.66
N ARG A 540 15.76 -37.09 8.75
CA ARG A 540 15.95 -38.55 8.59
C ARG A 540 16.57 -39.19 9.83
N ASP A 541 17.59 -38.56 10.40
CA ASP A 541 18.23 -39.03 11.64
C ASP A 541 17.23 -39.02 12.80
N PHE A 542 16.36 -38.01 12.89
CA PHE A 542 15.26 -37.97 13.87
C PHE A 542 14.24 -39.09 13.62
N ALA A 543 13.87 -39.35 12.35
CA ALA A 543 12.93 -40.40 11.98
C ALA A 543 13.35 -41.79 12.47
N GLU A 544 14.66 -42.08 12.51
CA GLU A 544 15.20 -43.34 13.05
C GLU A 544 14.94 -43.53 14.55
N THR A 545 14.67 -42.44 15.28
CA THR A 545 14.39 -42.48 16.73
C THR A 545 12.91 -42.71 17.06
N VAL A 546 12.00 -42.50 16.10
CA VAL A 546 10.55 -42.63 16.30
C VAL A 546 10.15 -44.12 16.34
N PRO A 547 9.42 -44.57 17.38
CA PRO A 547 9.07 -45.96 17.51
C PRO A 547 7.92 -46.36 16.59
N GLN A 548 7.90 -47.64 16.20
CA GLN A 548 6.92 -48.16 15.24
C GLN A 548 5.47 -48.17 15.75
N ASP A 549 5.25 -48.02 17.05
CA ASP A 549 3.94 -47.93 17.69
C ASP A 549 3.38 -46.50 17.75
N ALA A 550 4.06 -45.53 17.14
CA ALA A 550 3.58 -44.16 16.89
C ALA A 550 3.43 -43.88 15.37
N PRO A 551 2.47 -44.53 14.69
CA PRO A 551 2.34 -44.46 13.22
C PRO A 551 1.97 -43.07 12.68
N VAL A 552 1.27 -42.23 13.47
CA VAL A 552 0.93 -40.86 13.07
C VAL A 552 2.18 -40.00 13.10
N ALA A 553 3.01 -40.15 14.15
CA ALA A 553 4.29 -39.44 14.24
C ALA A 553 5.26 -39.83 13.12
N VAL A 554 5.36 -41.11 12.78
CA VAL A 554 6.16 -41.58 11.63
C VAL A 554 5.70 -40.92 10.33
N ALA A 555 4.39 -40.91 10.08
CA ALA A 555 3.83 -40.28 8.88
C ALA A 555 4.09 -38.78 8.82
N ALA A 556 4.03 -38.07 9.96
CA ALA A 556 4.31 -36.64 10.03
C ALA A 556 5.78 -36.31 9.71
N VAL A 557 6.72 -37.08 10.24
CA VAL A 557 8.16 -36.92 9.95
C VAL A 557 8.47 -37.22 8.48
N GLU A 558 7.86 -38.27 7.91
CA GLU A 558 7.99 -38.57 6.48
C GLU A 558 7.38 -37.48 5.59
N ASN A 559 6.28 -36.86 6.04
CA ASN A 559 5.64 -35.78 5.30
C ASN A 559 6.53 -34.54 5.26
N GLU A 560 7.15 -34.17 6.38
CA GLU A 560 8.12 -33.06 6.44
C GLU A 560 9.23 -33.24 5.40
N ILE A 561 9.82 -34.44 5.27
CA ILE A 561 10.85 -34.71 4.25
C ILE A 561 10.32 -34.41 2.84
N LYS A 562 9.10 -34.86 2.52
CA LYS A 562 8.48 -34.64 1.20
C LYS A 562 8.24 -33.16 0.93
N GLU A 563 7.76 -32.43 1.93
CA GLU A 563 7.53 -30.99 1.82
C GLU A 563 8.82 -30.23 1.56
N ILE A 564 9.95 -30.62 2.16
CA ILE A 564 11.27 -29.99 1.91
C ILE A 564 11.90 -30.41 0.57
N GLU A 565 11.62 -31.63 0.09
CA GLU A 565 12.16 -32.10 -1.20
C GLU A 565 11.68 -31.25 -2.39
N LYS A 566 10.48 -30.68 -2.31
CA LYS A 566 9.89 -29.81 -3.34
C LYS A 566 10.66 -28.49 -3.52
N PRO A 567 10.88 -27.63 -2.49
CA PRO A 567 11.67 -26.41 -2.62
C PRO A 567 13.15 -26.72 -2.92
N LEU A 568 13.72 -27.82 -2.42
CA LEU A 568 15.08 -28.23 -2.78
C LEU A 568 15.21 -28.52 -4.28
N LYS A 569 14.23 -29.21 -4.87
CA LYS A 569 14.20 -29.46 -6.31
C LYS A 569 14.10 -28.15 -7.10
N SER A 570 13.20 -27.25 -6.70
CA SER A 570 13.05 -25.93 -7.32
C SER A 570 14.36 -25.12 -7.25
N SER A 571 15.02 -25.14 -6.10
CA SER A 571 16.30 -24.44 -5.88
C SER A 571 17.41 -24.99 -6.79
N ARG A 572 17.50 -26.31 -6.96
CA ARG A 572 18.46 -26.94 -7.89
C ARG A 572 18.17 -26.59 -9.35
N GLU A 573 16.90 -26.53 -9.74
CA GLU A 573 16.50 -26.10 -11.08
C GLU A 573 16.81 -24.62 -11.32
N GLY A 574 16.58 -23.75 -10.32
CA GLY A 574 16.99 -22.35 -10.31
C GLY A 574 18.50 -22.18 -10.46
N LEU A 575 19.29 -22.93 -9.69
CA LEU A 575 20.75 -22.94 -9.79
C LEU A 575 21.21 -23.31 -11.21
N LYS A 576 20.66 -24.38 -11.78
CA LYS A 576 21.00 -24.81 -13.14
C LYS A 576 20.66 -23.75 -14.19
N ARG A 577 19.53 -23.06 -14.05
CA ARG A 577 19.15 -21.94 -14.94
C ARG A 577 20.18 -20.81 -14.85
N THR A 578 20.55 -20.43 -13.63
CA THR A 578 21.52 -19.35 -13.38
C THR A 578 22.92 -19.71 -13.89
N GLU A 579 23.38 -20.94 -13.69
CA GLU A 579 24.65 -21.44 -14.23
C GLU A 579 24.65 -21.51 -15.77
N THR A 580 23.51 -21.87 -16.37
CA THR A 580 23.35 -21.84 -17.84
C THR A 580 23.41 -20.41 -18.37
N TRP A 581 22.73 -19.48 -17.71
CA TRP A 581 22.78 -18.05 -18.03
C TRP A 581 24.21 -17.52 -17.97
N LEU A 582 24.96 -17.83 -16.91
CA LEU A 582 26.37 -17.47 -16.76
C LEU A 582 27.23 -17.99 -17.91
N ALA A 583 26.98 -19.23 -18.38
CA ALA A 583 27.73 -19.83 -19.48
C ALA A 583 27.42 -19.17 -20.83
N GLU A 584 26.18 -18.73 -21.05
CA GLU A 584 25.72 -18.13 -22.30
C GLU A 584 26.05 -16.64 -22.40
N HIS A 585 25.91 -15.90 -21.29
CA HIS A 585 25.94 -14.43 -21.27
C HIS A 585 27.12 -13.87 -20.47
N GLY A 586 27.88 -14.70 -19.76
CA GLY A 586 28.94 -14.26 -18.85
C GLY A 586 28.39 -13.74 -17.52
N ASN A 587 29.27 -13.16 -16.68
CA ASN A 587 28.84 -12.57 -15.42
C ASN A 587 28.13 -11.25 -15.70
N THR A 588 26.82 -11.22 -15.53
CA THR A 588 26.01 -10.01 -15.62
C THR A 588 25.64 -9.52 -14.22
N ASP A 589 25.59 -8.20 -14.06
CA ASP A 589 25.01 -7.53 -12.89
C ASP A 589 23.47 -7.68 -12.89
#